data_AF-A0A2P4REN3-F1
#
_entry.id   AF-A0A2P4REN3-F1
#
_cell.length_a   1.000
_cell.length_b   1.000
_cell.length_c   1.000
_cell.angle_alpha   90.00
_cell.angle_beta   90.00
_cell.angle_gamma   90.00
#
_symmetry.space_group_name_H-M   'P 1'
#
loop_
_entity.id
_entity.type
_entity.pdbx_description
1 polymer ?
#
loop_
_entity_poly.entity_id
_entity_poly.type
_entity_poly.pdbx_seq_one_letter_code
_entity_poly.pdbx_strand_id
1 'polypeptide(L)'
;MPMMTRAPLLLTASVLACGGVAHASTDCGNPVTSADVAECADRENLVTGQKLGAVYSQVLMGLRKVDKEYGHSYPNRPPLHAAESFAAAQRAWLNFRRQSCHVEELVVRNSNPSRGDQSAIAVAACESRLSSARVAELESLVTTYDISASKDDRQ
;
A
#
# COMPACT_ATOMS: atom_id res chain seq x y z
N MET A 1 -0.67 -22.79 77.82
CA MET A 1 0.19 -23.83 77.22
C MET A 1 -0.14 -23.92 75.73
N PRO A 2 0.76 -24.44 74.87
CA PRO A 2 0.98 -23.94 73.49
C PRO A 2 -0.09 -24.44 72.47
N MET A 3 -0.14 -24.04 71.19
CA MET A 3 0.93 -23.64 70.25
C MET A 3 0.53 -22.53 69.26
N MET A 4 1.53 -21.77 68.81
CA MET A 4 1.50 -21.01 67.57
C MET A 4 1.69 -21.95 66.36
N THR A 5 0.87 -21.80 65.33
CA THR A 5 1.24 -22.15 63.94
C THR A 5 0.79 -21.05 62.99
N ARG A 6 1.76 -20.31 62.46
CA ARG A 6 1.54 -19.29 61.41
C ARG A 6 1.34 -19.99 60.07
N ALA A 7 0.20 -19.77 59.41
CA ALA A 7 0.05 -20.11 58.00
C ALA A 7 0.61 -18.97 57.14
N PRO A 8 1.61 -19.20 56.25
CA PRO A 8 2.08 -18.18 55.33
C PRO A 8 1.12 -18.05 54.14
N LEU A 9 0.70 -16.82 53.87
CA LEU A 9 -0.05 -16.48 52.66
C LEU A 9 0.91 -16.54 51.45
N LEU A 10 0.88 -17.61 50.67
CA LEU A 10 1.67 -17.72 49.44
C LEU A 10 0.98 -16.98 48.29
N LEU A 11 1.25 -15.68 48.16
CA LEU A 11 0.99 -14.96 46.90
C LEU A 11 1.97 -15.45 45.84
N THR A 12 1.54 -16.38 44.99
CA THR A 12 2.22 -16.68 43.72
C THR A 12 1.94 -15.54 42.73
N ALA A 13 2.79 -14.52 42.74
CA ALA A 13 2.79 -13.49 41.72
C ALA A 13 3.26 -14.08 40.39
N SER A 14 2.32 -14.52 39.56
CA SER A 14 2.58 -14.92 38.18
C SER A 14 3.01 -13.69 37.38
N VAL A 15 4.31 -13.44 37.34
CA VAL A 15 4.92 -12.45 36.44
C VAL A 15 4.68 -12.94 35.01
N LEU A 16 3.70 -12.35 34.35
CA LEU A 16 3.45 -12.55 32.94
C LEU A 16 4.62 -11.91 32.18
N ALA A 17 5.64 -12.71 31.90
CA ALA A 17 6.78 -12.28 31.12
C ALA A 17 6.32 -12.01 29.69
N CYS A 18 5.98 -10.75 29.39
CA CYS A 18 5.99 -10.24 28.02
C CYS A 18 7.45 -10.29 27.52
N GLY A 19 7.85 -11.47 27.06
CA GLY A 19 9.01 -11.64 26.21
C GLY A 19 8.73 -10.90 24.91
N GLY A 20 9.11 -9.62 24.87
CA GLY A 20 9.16 -8.87 23.62
C GLY A 20 10.12 -9.60 22.70
N VAL A 21 9.58 -10.25 21.67
CA VAL A 21 10.39 -10.80 20.59
C VAL A 21 11.12 -9.62 19.96
N ALA A 22 12.42 -9.54 20.20
CA ALA A 22 13.27 -8.61 19.47
C ALA A 22 13.32 -9.12 18.02
N HIS A 23 12.43 -8.62 17.18
CA HIS A 23 12.46 -8.88 15.74
C HIS A 23 13.79 -8.38 15.20
N ALA A 24 14.71 -9.30 14.93
CA ALA A 24 15.84 -9.02 14.04
C ALA A 24 15.25 -8.57 12.70
N SER A 25 15.86 -7.57 12.06
CA SER A 25 15.36 -7.05 10.78
C SER A 25 15.37 -8.13 9.71
N THR A 26 14.20 -8.52 9.23
CA THR A 26 14.02 -9.62 8.29
C THR A 26 14.66 -9.30 6.93
N ASP A 27 15.69 -10.08 6.56
CA ASP A 27 16.32 -10.05 5.25
C ASP A 27 15.39 -10.69 4.22
N CYS A 28 15.01 -9.92 3.21
CA CYS A 28 14.09 -10.36 2.17
C CYS A 28 14.71 -10.36 0.78
N GLY A 29 16.04 -10.29 0.70
CA GLY A 29 16.76 -11.02 -0.32
C GLY A 29 16.71 -12.53 -0.09
N ASN A 30 16.50 -12.99 1.15
CA ASN A 30 16.47 -14.42 1.51
C ASN A 30 15.59 -14.71 2.75
N PRO A 31 14.24 -14.59 2.65
CA PRO A 31 13.33 -14.91 3.75
C PRO A 31 13.35 -16.42 4.03
N VAL A 32 13.47 -16.82 5.31
CA VAL A 32 13.70 -18.22 5.71
C VAL A 32 12.42 -18.89 6.24
N THR A 33 11.58 -18.13 6.94
CA THR A 33 10.31 -18.62 7.51
C THR A 33 9.09 -18.09 6.77
N SER A 34 7.93 -18.74 6.93
CA SER A 34 6.66 -18.21 6.37
C SER A 34 6.28 -16.85 6.95
N ALA A 35 6.69 -16.56 8.20
CA ALA A 35 6.49 -15.24 8.80
C ALA A 35 7.38 -14.18 8.14
N ASP A 36 8.62 -14.53 7.78
CA ASP A 36 9.54 -13.65 7.04
C ASP A 36 8.97 -13.29 5.67
N VAL A 37 8.39 -14.28 4.97
CA VAL A 37 7.73 -14.10 3.67
C VAL A 37 6.51 -13.17 3.82
N ALA A 38 5.69 -13.35 4.86
CA ALA A 38 4.53 -12.50 5.12
C ALA A 38 4.94 -11.05 5.44
N GLU A 39 5.88 -10.84 6.35
CA GLU A 39 6.38 -9.51 6.72
C GLU A 39 6.87 -8.73 5.49
N CYS A 40 7.50 -9.42 4.55
CA CYS A 40 8.08 -8.77 3.38
C CYS A 40 7.14 -8.60 2.19
N ALA A 41 6.13 -9.45 2.04
CA ALA A 41 5.02 -9.14 1.15
C ALA A 41 4.31 -7.86 1.62
N ASP A 42 4.07 -7.71 2.93
CA ASP A 42 3.48 -6.51 3.53
C ASP A 42 4.39 -5.28 3.38
N ARG A 43 5.69 -5.42 3.66
CA ARG A 43 6.68 -4.34 3.52
C ARG A 43 6.80 -3.86 2.08
N GLU A 44 6.83 -4.76 1.10
CA GLU A 44 6.85 -4.41 -0.32
C GLU A 44 5.56 -3.70 -0.75
N ASN A 45 4.39 -4.24 -0.36
CA ASN A 45 3.10 -3.61 -0.67
C ASN A 45 2.99 -2.20 -0.09
N LEU A 46 3.49 -1.98 1.14
CA LEU A 46 3.55 -0.65 1.77
C LEU A 46 4.45 0.32 1.00
N VAL A 47 5.67 -0.09 0.63
CA VAL A 47 6.61 0.75 -0.14
C VAL A 47 6.03 1.09 -1.52
N THR A 48 5.49 0.11 -2.24
CA THR A 48 4.87 0.33 -3.55
C THR A 48 3.60 1.20 -3.44
N GLY A 49 2.80 1.01 -2.39
CA GLY A 49 1.62 1.84 -2.10
C GLY A 49 1.98 3.31 -1.85
N GLN A 50 3.08 3.57 -1.12
CA GLN A 50 3.62 4.92 -0.93
C GLN A 50 4.09 5.53 -2.26
N LYS A 51 4.85 4.77 -3.08
CA LYS A 51 5.30 5.25 -4.40
C LYS A 51 4.12 5.59 -5.31
N LEU A 52 3.09 4.75 -5.34
CA LEU A 52 1.86 5.01 -6.10
C LEU A 52 1.14 6.28 -5.63
N GLY A 53 1.03 6.50 -4.31
CA GLY A 53 0.43 7.71 -3.75
C GLY A 53 1.20 8.99 -4.12
N ALA A 54 2.53 8.93 -4.13
CA ALA A 54 3.39 10.04 -4.52
C ALA A 54 3.22 10.40 -6.01
N VAL A 55 3.33 9.42 -6.91
CA VAL A 55 3.21 9.66 -8.36
C VAL A 55 1.78 10.09 -8.73
N TYR A 56 0.74 9.50 -8.12
CA TYR A 56 -0.65 9.97 -8.28
C TYR A 56 -0.80 11.45 -7.92
N SER A 57 -0.21 11.87 -6.79
CA SER A 57 -0.27 13.26 -6.35
C SER A 57 0.41 14.21 -7.33
N GLN A 58 1.57 13.81 -7.86
CA GLN A 58 2.30 14.56 -8.90
C GLN A 58 1.47 14.73 -10.17
N VAL A 59 0.91 13.65 -10.73
CA VAL A 59 0.07 13.69 -11.93
C VAL A 59 -1.17 14.57 -11.71
N LEU A 60 -1.85 14.41 -10.57
CA LEU A 60 -3.05 15.19 -10.26
C LEU A 60 -2.76 16.68 -10.16
N MET A 61 -1.61 17.08 -9.57
CA MET A 61 -1.20 18.48 -9.55
C MET A 61 -0.89 19.02 -10.95
N GLY A 62 -0.18 18.25 -11.78
CA GLY A 62 0.11 18.63 -13.15
C GLY A 62 -1.15 18.85 -13.98
N LEU A 63 -2.09 17.90 -13.94
CA LEU A 63 -3.38 18.02 -14.66
C LEU A 63 -4.24 19.20 -14.18
N ARG A 64 -4.17 19.57 -12.89
CA ARG A 64 -4.82 20.80 -12.37
C ARG A 64 -4.22 22.07 -12.96
N LYS A 65 -2.92 22.08 -13.28
CA LYS A 65 -2.30 23.21 -14.01
C LYS A 65 -2.81 23.26 -15.45
N VAL A 66 -2.86 22.12 -16.14
CA VAL A 66 -3.42 22.01 -17.51
C VAL A 66 -4.86 22.54 -17.58
N ASP A 67 -5.73 22.11 -16.65
CA ASP A 67 -7.12 22.60 -16.56
C ASP A 67 -7.18 24.14 -16.37
N LYS A 68 -6.31 24.70 -15.53
CA LYS A 68 -6.22 26.15 -15.27
C LYS A 68 -5.70 26.93 -16.47
N GLU A 69 -4.59 26.49 -17.07
CA GLU A 69 -3.95 27.13 -18.22
C GLU A 69 -4.86 27.13 -19.45
N TYR A 70 -5.60 26.04 -19.67
CA TYR A 70 -6.64 25.97 -20.69
C TYR A 70 -7.75 26.98 -20.44
N GLY A 71 -8.27 27.06 -19.20
CA GLY A 71 -9.31 28.03 -18.83
C GLY A 71 -8.89 29.49 -19.04
N HIS A 72 -7.62 29.82 -18.78
CA HIS A 72 -7.07 31.15 -19.08
C HIS A 72 -6.88 31.41 -20.58
N SER A 73 -6.41 30.40 -21.33
CA SER A 73 -6.14 30.53 -22.76
C SER A 73 -7.42 30.55 -23.62
N TYR A 74 -8.48 29.92 -23.14
CA TYR A 74 -9.72 29.69 -23.87
C TYR A 74 -10.97 30.00 -23.01
N PRO A 75 -11.15 31.24 -22.51
CA PRO A 75 -12.19 31.57 -21.51
C PRO A 75 -13.64 31.38 -22.01
N ASN A 76 -13.84 31.32 -23.32
CA ASN A 76 -15.15 31.08 -23.96
C ASN A 76 -15.36 29.61 -24.38
N ARG A 77 -14.51 28.67 -23.94
CA ARG A 77 -14.65 27.22 -24.17
C ARG A 77 -15.11 26.50 -22.90
N PRO A 78 -15.80 25.36 -23.03
CA PRO A 78 -16.02 24.47 -21.89
C PRO A 78 -14.68 24.02 -21.27
N PRO A 79 -14.56 23.91 -19.94
CA PRO A 79 -13.37 23.39 -19.26
C PRO A 79 -13.03 21.93 -19.66
N LEU A 80 -11.74 21.56 -19.54
CA LEU A 80 -11.25 20.23 -19.92
C LEU A 80 -11.57 19.10 -18.93
N HIS A 81 -11.65 19.39 -17.62
CA HIS A 81 -11.85 18.39 -16.56
C HIS A 81 -10.80 17.25 -16.55
N ALA A 82 -9.56 17.54 -16.93
CA ALA A 82 -8.50 16.54 -17.03
C ALA A 82 -8.13 15.94 -15.67
N ALA A 83 -7.97 16.77 -14.63
CA ALA A 83 -7.67 16.32 -13.28
C ALA A 83 -8.82 15.51 -12.64
N GLU A 84 -10.07 15.89 -12.93
CA GLU A 84 -11.26 15.19 -12.46
C GLU A 84 -11.39 13.80 -13.12
N SER A 85 -11.22 13.75 -14.44
CA SER A 85 -11.23 12.51 -15.23
C SER A 85 -10.12 11.55 -14.76
N PHE A 86 -8.92 12.07 -14.49
CA PHE A 86 -7.82 11.28 -13.94
C PHE A 86 -8.14 10.73 -12.54
N ALA A 87 -8.67 11.56 -11.64
CA ALA A 87 -9.06 11.12 -10.30
C ALA A 87 -10.19 10.07 -10.35
N ALA A 88 -11.11 10.14 -11.32
CA ALA A 88 -12.13 9.13 -11.57
C ALA A 88 -11.53 7.82 -12.09
N ALA A 89 -10.63 7.89 -13.07
CA ALA A 89 -9.90 6.74 -13.60
C ALA A 89 -9.09 6.02 -12.51
N GLN A 90 -8.41 6.75 -11.62
CA GLN A 90 -7.67 6.14 -10.51
C GLN A 90 -8.60 5.48 -9.48
N ARG A 91 -9.78 6.05 -9.20
CA ARG A 91 -10.79 5.41 -8.34
C ARG A 91 -11.33 4.11 -8.95
N ALA A 92 -11.57 4.08 -10.26
CA ALA A 92 -11.96 2.85 -10.97
C ALA A 92 -10.85 1.80 -10.95
N TRP A 93 -9.59 2.22 -11.17
CA TRP A 93 -8.42 1.35 -11.12
C TRP A 93 -8.20 0.74 -9.72
N LEU A 94 -8.42 1.49 -8.63
CA LEU A 94 -8.36 0.95 -7.27
C LEU A 94 -9.42 -0.14 -7.05
N ASN A 95 -10.59 -0.03 -7.67
CA ASN A 95 -11.59 -1.09 -7.62
C ASN A 95 -11.16 -2.33 -8.41
N PHE A 96 -10.62 -2.13 -9.61
CA PHE A 96 -10.01 -3.20 -10.42
C PHE A 96 -8.94 -3.95 -9.62
N ARG A 97 -7.96 -3.25 -9.02
CA ARG A 97 -6.89 -3.85 -8.20
C ARG A 97 -7.46 -4.77 -7.11
N ARG A 98 -8.40 -4.27 -6.31
CA ARG A 98 -9.02 -5.05 -5.21
C ARG A 98 -9.71 -6.31 -5.73
N GLN A 99 -10.47 -6.20 -6.82
CA GLN A 99 -11.19 -7.37 -7.38
C GLN A 99 -10.21 -8.38 -8.02
N SER A 100 -9.16 -7.94 -8.70
CA SER A 100 -8.10 -8.81 -9.19
C SER A 100 -7.41 -9.59 -8.07
N CYS A 101 -7.02 -8.91 -6.98
CA CYS A 101 -6.34 -9.56 -5.88
C CYS A 101 -7.26 -10.47 -5.05
N HIS A 102 -8.56 -10.16 -4.97
CA HIS A 102 -9.55 -11.07 -4.38
C HIS A 102 -9.73 -12.35 -5.22
N VAL A 103 -9.62 -12.28 -6.55
CA VAL A 103 -9.61 -13.51 -7.39
C VAL A 103 -8.38 -14.38 -7.07
N GLU A 104 -7.20 -13.78 -6.93
CA GLU A 104 -5.98 -14.52 -6.54
C GLU A 104 -6.11 -15.14 -5.13
N GLU A 105 -6.67 -14.38 -4.17
CA GLU A 105 -7.02 -14.89 -2.82
C GLU A 105 -7.91 -16.13 -2.90
N LEU A 106 -9.01 -16.07 -3.65
CA LEU A 106 -9.97 -17.17 -3.80
C LEU A 106 -9.33 -18.42 -4.42
N VAL A 107 -8.45 -18.26 -5.42
CA VAL A 107 -7.71 -19.37 -6.05
C VAL A 107 -6.76 -20.05 -5.07
N VAL A 108 -6.04 -19.26 -4.25
CA VAL A 108 -5.14 -19.79 -3.22
C VAL A 108 -5.94 -20.51 -2.11
N ARG A 109 -7.03 -19.92 -1.63
CA ARG A 109 -7.90 -20.54 -0.62
C ARG A 109 -8.56 -21.83 -1.12
N ASN A 110 -8.96 -21.90 -2.39
CA ASN A 110 -9.49 -23.12 -3.01
C ASN A 110 -8.44 -24.25 -3.10
N SER A 111 -7.16 -23.89 -3.24
CA SER A 111 -6.06 -24.85 -3.36
C SER A 111 -5.70 -25.52 -2.02
N ASN A 112 -5.82 -24.80 -0.90
CA ASN A 112 -5.83 -25.40 0.45
C ASN A 112 -6.40 -24.39 1.48
N PRO A 113 -7.61 -24.59 2.02
CA PRO A 113 -8.23 -23.65 2.96
C PRO A 113 -7.56 -23.61 4.35
N SER A 114 -6.62 -24.51 4.64
CA SER A 114 -5.87 -24.56 5.90
C SER A 114 -4.49 -23.87 5.82
N ARG A 115 -4.07 -23.34 4.67
CA ARG A 115 -2.86 -22.49 4.56
C ARG A 115 -3.23 -21.04 4.93
N GLY A 116 -3.13 -20.70 6.21
CA GLY A 116 -3.70 -19.47 6.76
C GLY A 116 -3.09 -18.16 6.25
N ASP A 117 -1.77 -18.06 6.19
CA ASP A 117 -1.02 -16.87 5.77
C ASP A 117 -0.99 -16.69 4.24
N GLN A 118 -0.95 -17.79 3.49
CA GLN A 118 -0.76 -17.78 2.03
C GLN A 118 -1.78 -16.95 1.24
N SER A 119 -3.03 -16.86 1.69
CA SER A 119 -4.02 -15.98 1.04
C SER A 119 -3.73 -14.50 1.24
N ALA A 120 -3.21 -14.11 2.42
CA ALA A 120 -2.79 -12.73 2.69
C ALA A 120 -1.51 -12.37 1.91
N ILE A 121 -0.52 -13.27 1.89
CA ILE A 121 0.71 -13.15 1.10
C ILE A 121 0.37 -12.94 -0.39
N ALA A 122 -0.56 -13.73 -0.94
CA ALA A 122 -1.01 -13.60 -2.32
C ALA A 122 -1.67 -12.24 -2.62
N VAL A 123 -2.51 -11.73 -1.71
CA VAL A 123 -3.12 -10.40 -1.85
C VAL A 123 -2.05 -9.32 -1.83
N ALA A 124 -1.12 -9.33 -0.86
CA ALA A 124 -0.06 -8.33 -0.76
C ALA A 124 0.87 -8.33 -2.00
N ALA A 125 1.25 -9.51 -2.49
CA ALA A 125 2.03 -9.65 -3.72
C ALA A 125 1.28 -9.15 -4.96
N CYS A 126 -0.01 -9.46 -5.09
CA CYS A 126 -0.86 -8.95 -6.17
C CYS A 126 -0.98 -7.41 -6.12
N GLU A 127 -1.20 -6.85 -4.93
CA GLU A 127 -1.32 -5.40 -4.76
C GLU A 127 -0.02 -4.68 -5.08
N SER A 128 1.14 -5.20 -4.67
CA SER A 128 2.45 -4.64 -5.05
C SER A 128 2.68 -4.74 -6.57
N ARG A 129 2.45 -5.91 -7.17
CA ARG A 129 2.62 -6.13 -8.62
C ARG A 129 1.79 -5.16 -9.46
N LEU A 130 0.49 -5.04 -9.15
CA LEU A 130 -0.41 -4.13 -9.87
C LEU A 130 -0.09 -2.66 -9.59
N SER A 131 0.26 -2.30 -8.35
CA SER A 131 0.61 -0.92 -8.01
C SER A 131 1.94 -0.49 -8.64
N SER A 132 2.91 -1.39 -8.79
CA SER A 132 4.16 -1.16 -9.51
C SER A 132 3.94 -0.92 -11.00
N ALA A 133 3.10 -1.74 -11.64
CA ALA A 133 2.71 -1.52 -13.04
C ALA A 133 2.01 -0.16 -13.22
N ARG A 134 1.09 0.20 -12.31
CA ARG A 134 0.41 1.49 -12.34
C ARG A 134 1.34 2.67 -12.10
N VAL A 135 2.33 2.52 -11.23
CA VAL A 135 3.39 3.54 -11.07
C VAL A 135 4.09 3.80 -12.40
N ALA A 136 4.50 2.75 -13.12
CA ALA A 136 5.16 2.90 -14.42
C ALA A 136 4.25 3.55 -15.48
N GLU A 137 2.95 3.21 -15.50
CA GLU A 137 1.96 3.88 -16.36
C GLU A 137 1.86 5.39 -16.05
N LEU A 138 1.84 5.76 -14.76
CA LEU A 138 1.72 7.16 -14.34
C LEU A 138 3.02 7.95 -14.55
N GLU A 139 4.18 7.34 -14.31
CA GLU A 139 5.49 7.92 -14.65
C GLU A 139 5.61 8.17 -16.16
N SER A 140 5.19 7.19 -16.99
CA SER A 140 5.11 7.32 -18.45
C SER A 140 4.13 8.41 -18.90
N LEU A 141 3.00 8.57 -18.21
CA LEU A 141 2.04 9.65 -18.48
C LEU A 141 2.66 11.03 -18.23
N VAL A 142 3.43 11.20 -17.14
CA VAL A 142 4.16 12.46 -16.86
C VAL A 142 5.17 12.76 -17.96
N THR A 143 6.00 11.78 -18.36
CA THR A 143 7.09 12.01 -19.33
C THR A 143 6.59 12.17 -20.77
N THR A 144 5.57 11.42 -21.17
CA THR A 144 5.04 11.43 -22.55
C THR A 144 4.32 12.74 -22.89
N TYR A 145 3.63 13.34 -21.91
CA TYR A 145 2.81 14.55 -22.11
C TYR A 145 3.35 15.78 -21.37
N ASP A 146 4.56 15.70 -20.80
CA ASP A 146 5.25 16.76 -20.05
C ASP A 146 4.37 17.46 -19.00
N ILE A 147 3.56 16.67 -18.27
CA ILE A 147 2.55 17.18 -17.33
C ILE A 147 3.20 17.85 -16.09
N SER A 148 4.52 17.68 -15.93
CA SER A 148 5.34 18.41 -14.96
C SER A 148 5.66 19.85 -15.36
N ALA A 149 5.86 20.15 -16.65
CA ALA A 149 6.38 21.43 -17.11
C ALA A 149 5.30 22.38 -17.63
N SER A 150 4.57 22.99 -16.69
CA SER A 150 4.01 24.32 -16.92
C SER A 150 5.18 25.31 -17.13
N LYS A 151 5.55 25.56 -18.39
CA LYS A 151 6.69 26.42 -18.75
C LYS A 151 6.47 27.85 -18.28
N ASP A 152 7.33 28.29 -17.36
CA ASP A 152 7.65 29.71 -17.14
C ASP A 152 8.73 30.20 -18.15
N ASP A 153 9.24 29.29 -18.99
CA ASP A 153 10.27 29.54 -20.00
C ASP A 153 9.66 29.83 -21.39
N ARG A 154 8.89 30.91 -21.51
CA ARG A 154 8.63 31.59 -22.79
C ARG A 154 8.38 33.09 -22.60
N GLN A 155 9.40 33.76 -22.10
CA GLN A 155 9.62 35.20 -22.30
C GLN A 155 10.57 35.38 -23.50
#